data_AF-A0A4Q9Q7I9-F1
#
_entry.id   AF-A0A4Q9Q7I9-F1
#
_cell.length_a   1.000
_cell.length_b   1.000
_cell.length_c   1.000
_cell.angle_alpha   90.00
_cell.angle_beta   90.00
_cell.angle_gamma   90.00
#
_symmetry.space_group_name_H-M   'P 1'
#
loop_
_entity.id
_entity.type
_entity.pdbx_description
1 polymer ?
#
loop_
_entity_poly.entity_id
_entity_poly.type
_entity_poly.pdbx_seq_one_letter_code
_entity_poly.pdbx_strand_id
1 'polypeptide(L)' 'MSSEIAIFYIEATGYIGGSALQAILAHPEADTFEITALVRSEAKAKALESD' A
#
# COMPACT_ATOMS: atom_id res chain seq x y z
N MET A 1 -13.92 15.25 10.76
CA MET A 1 -13.11 14.02 10.89
C MET A 1 -13.47 13.19 9.68
N SER A 2 -12.60 13.15 8.67
CA SER A 2 -12.81 12.31 7.50
C SER A 2 -12.65 10.86 7.96
N SER A 3 -13.57 9.96 7.60
CA SER A 3 -13.42 8.54 7.93
C SER A 3 -12.35 7.96 7.01
N GLU A 4 -11.16 7.71 7.53
CA GLU A 4 -10.11 7.00 6.80
C GLU A 4 -10.61 5.60 6.40
N ILE A 5 -10.28 5.18 5.19
CA ILE A 5 -10.61 3.85 4.67
C ILE A 5 -9.44 2.94 5.00
N ALA A 6 -9.65 2.03 5.95
CA ALA A 6 -8.68 0.99 6.27
C ALA A 6 -8.61 -0.06 5.16
N ILE A 7 -7.43 -0.26 4.58
CA ILE A 7 -7.17 -1.21 3.49
C ILE A 7 -6.13 -2.21 3.96
N PHE A 8 -6.52 -3.48 4.06
CA PHE A 8 -5.56 -4.57 4.21
C PHE A 8 -5.17 -5.12 2.84
N TYR A 9 -3.89 -4.95 2.48
CA TYR A 9 -3.39 -5.22 1.15
C TYR A 9 -2.40 -6.39 1.16
N ILE A 10 -2.60 -7.37 0.27
CA ILE A 10 -1.77 -8.57 0.17
C ILE A 10 -1.01 -8.60 -1.16
N GLU A 11 0.09 -9.35 -1.20
CA GLU A 11 0.91 -9.51 -2.41
C GLU A 11 1.46 -8.18 -2.98
N ALA A 12 1.69 -7.19 -2.11
CA ALA A 12 2.13 -5.83 -2.45
C ALA A 12 3.43 -5.72 -3.26
N THR A 13 4.24 -6.76 -3.25
CA THR A 13 5.58 -6.76 -3.85
C THR A 13 5.71 -7.65 -5.08
N GLY A 14 4.61 -8.23 -5.56
CA GLY A 14 4.53 -8.92 -6.85
C GLY A 14 4.33 -7.94 -8.02
N TYR A 15 4.43 -8.42 -9.26
CA TYR A 15 4.25 -7.59 -10.45
C TYR A 15 2.88 -6.90 -10.49
N ILE A 16 1.81 -7.69 -10.31
CA ILE A 16 0.43 -7.19 -10.31
C ILE A 16 0.16 -6.37 -9.05
N GLY A 17 0.49 -6.92 -7.87
CA GLY A 17 0.21 -6.27 -6.60
C GLY A 17 0.96 -4.95 -6.41
N GLY A 18 2.20 -4.84 -6.87
CA GLY A 18 2.95 -3.58 -6.86
C GLY A 18 2.37 -2.55 -7.83
N SER A 19 1.97 -2.98 -9.03
CA SER A 19 1.33 -2.08 -10.02
C SER A 19 -0.01 -1.54 -9.52
N ALA A 20 -0.84 -2.41 -8.92
CA ALA A 20 -2.11 -2.00 -8.33
C ALA A 20 -1.91 -1.11 -7.09
N LEU A 21 -0.89 -1.37 -6.25
CA LEU A 21 -0.56 -0.50 -5.13
C LEU A 21 -0.15 0.90 -5.60
N GLN A 22 0.66 1.02 -6.65
CA GLN A 22 0.99 2.33 -7.24
C GLN A 22 -0.26 3.08 -7.71
N ALA A 23 -1.23 2.40 -8.33
CA ALA A 23 -2.47 3.03 -8.75
C ALA A 23 -3.32 3.51 -7.55
N ILE A 24 -3.36 2.75 -6.46
CA ILE A 24 -4.04 3.14 -5.21
C ILE A 24 -3.36 4.37 -4.60
N LEU A 25 -2.03 4.39 -4.53
CA LEU A 25 -1.26 5.51 -3.98
C LEU A 25 -1.33 6.78 -4.83
N ALA A 26 -1.58 6.64 -6.14
CA ALA A 26 -1.78 7.78 -7.04
C ALA A 26 -3.24 8.28 -7.10
N HIS A 27 -4.16 7.67 -6.35
CA HIS A 27 -5.57 8.06 -6.35
C HIS A 27 -5.74 9.48 -5.75
N PRO A 28 -6.67 10.31 -6.26
CA PRO A 28 -6.90 11.66 -5.75
C PRO A 28 -7.24 11.75 -4.26
N GLU A 29 -7.74 10.67 -3.69
CA GLU A 29 -8.14 10.54 -2.28
C GLU A 29 -7.18 9.63 -1.49
N ALA A 30 -5.96 9.39 -1.99
CA ALA A 30 -5.00 8.48 -1.35
C ALA A 30 -4.64 8.90 0.09
N ASP A 31 -4.78 10.17 0.42
CA ASP A 31 -4.64 10.74 1.76
C ASP A 31 -5.74 10.29 2.74
N THR A 32 -6.83 9.71 2.23
CA THR A 32 -7.90 9.11 3.05
C THR A 32 -7.71 7.61 3.29
N PHE A 33 -6.65 7.00 2.76
CA PHE A 33 -6.43 5.55 2.82
C PHE A 33 -5.39 5.18 3.88
N GLU A 34 -5.79 4.38 4.86
CA GLU A 34 -4.87 3.76 5.81
C GLU A 34 -4.52 2.34 5.32
N ILE A 35 -3.38 2.20 4.63
CA ILE A 35 -2.99 0.94 3.97
C ILE A 35 -2.03 0.14 4.85
N THR A 36 -2.44 -1.07 5.23
CA THR A 36 -1.57 -2.07 5.86
C THR A 36 -1.24 -3.17 4.85
N ALA A 37 0.03 -3.29 4.46
CA ALA A 37 0.49 -4.31 3.52
C ALA A 37 1.12 -5.52 4.24
N LEU A 38 0.60 -6.73 3.98
CA LEU A 38 1.25 -7.96 4.47
C LEU A 38 2.40 -8.35 3.53
N VAL A 39 3.61 -8.40 4.09
CA VAL A 39 4.82 -8.86 3.40
C VAL A 39 5.48 -10.01 4.15
N ARG A 40 6.21 -10.86 3.42
CA ARG A 40 6.80 -12.11 3.95
C ARG A 40 8.25 -11.96 4.44
N SER A 41 8.85 -10.78 4.33
CA SER A 41 10.21 -10.51 4.80
C SER A 41 10.47 -9.02 5.01
N GLU A 42 11.40 -8.71 5.91
CA GLU A 42 11.84 -7.32 6.17
C GLU A 42 12.37 -6.63 4.92
N ALA A 43 13.12 -7.35 4.07
CA ALA A 43 13.63 -6.80 2.81
C ALA A 43 12.51 -6.32 1.88
N LYS A 44 11.34 -6.99 1.91
CA LYS A 44 10.16 -6.58 1.16
C LYS A 44 9.39 -5.44 1.84
N ALA A 45 9.45 -5.34 3.17
CA ALA A 45 8.90 -4.19 3.90
C ALA A 45 9.67 -2.91 3.56
N LYS A 46 11.00 -2.94 3.63
CA LYS A 46 11.87 -1.80 3.29
C LYS A 46 11.66 -1.27 1.88
N ALA A 47 11.30 -2.13 0.93
CA ALA A 47 11.00 -1.70 -0.44
C ALA A 47 9.70 -0.88 -0.58
N LEU A 48 8.87 -0.84 0.46
CA LEU A 48 7.61 -0.07 0.53
C LEU A 48 7.71 1.14 1.47
N GLU A 49 8.84 1.32 2.16
CA GLU A 49 9.09 2.49 3.00
C GLU A 49 9.36 3.71 2.10
N SER A 50 8.90 4.88 2.52
CA SER A 50 9.27 6.16 1.91
C SER A 50 10.56 6.69 2.57
N ASP A 51 11.38 7.43 1.82
CA ASP A 51 12.58 8.11 2.36
C ASP A 51 12.24 9.15 3.43
#